data_AF-A0A1G9RN26-F1
#
_entry.id   AF-A0A1G9RN26-F1
#
_cell.length_a   1.000
_cell.length_b   1.000
_cell.length_c   1.000
_cell.angle_alpha   90.00
_cell.angle_beta   90.00
_cell.angle_gamma   90.00
#
_symmetry.space_group_name_H-M   'P 1'
#
loop_
_entity.id
_entity.type
_entity.pdbx_description
1 polymer ?
#
loop_
_entity_poly.entity_id
_entity_poly.type
_entity_poly.pdbx_seq_one_letter_code
_entity_poly.pdbx_strand_id
1 'polypeptide(L)'
;MPQAEPYLDFAALSIDSNILRGQRYNFDGGILKQLEQFQGSPVQIVQPDVIHSEGVQHLSAEIAEALKAARGNLRTLSKYSEDSKIPEFGASHLCEINPRLMAEEKLKNFYKRINGSVIASSCVNISDLMRMYFSTEAPFETAIEKKHEFPDAIALLTLESWAVGNDKRTVLVSKDKGWHAFAKGSSYLHVVEELPDALALFQPHTKVKSLIEMLQADGLLDRDSQLFQGIKNVISERVSEQTPDIEANSLFYFESDDVQIEYLGHKFAQGEDNKPKIRIVLIEDDLVVLSLTALVNTKVMTTFSFSQYDSIDKDYVPLGGSVEERNESYETEVLIHFKGDWKELGNALVPNEIEVEGEMDVVKFGDIAPDYSSDRDEQLRWEWEWEQEKERRRDEAVGFKR
;
A
#
# COMPACT_ATOMS: atom_id res chain seq x y z
N MET A 1 17.02 -30.45 -32.15
CA MET A 1 17.77 -30.06 -30.93
C MET A 1 16.80 -29.27 -30.08
N PRO A 2 16.66 -29.52 -28.77
CA PRO A 2 15.89 -28.61 -27.93
C PRO A 2 16.55 -27.23 -28.03
N GLN A 3 15.76 -26.19 -28.26
CA GLN A 3 16.23 -24.81 -28.21
C GLN A 3 16.95 -24.63 -26.87
N ALA A 4 18.20 -24.18 -26.90
CA ALA A 4 18.91 -23.84 -25.67
C ALA A 4 18.06 -22.78 -24.95
N GLU A 5 17.60 -23.10 -23.74
CA GLU A 5 16.89 -22.15 -22.89
C GLU A 5 17.76 -20.89 -22.76
N PRO A 6 17.18 -19.68 -22.84
CA PRO A 6 17.93 -18.46 -22.65
C PRO A 6 18.66 -18.54 -21.31
N TYR A 7 19.95 -18.19 -21.33
CA TYR A 7 20.74 -18.08 -20.10
C TYR A 7 20.14 -16.96 -19.27
N LEU A 8 19.34 -17.32 -18.26
CA LEU A 8 18.84 -16.38 -17.26
C LEU A 8 19.94 -16.16 -16.22
N ASP A 9 20.24 -14.90 -15.91
CA ASP A 9 21.23 -14.55 -14.89
C ASP A 9 20.80 -15.00 -13.48
N PHE A 10 19.50 -15.29 -13.31
CA PHE A 10 18.86 -15.74 -12.08
C PHE A 10 17.87 -16.86 -12.37
N ALA A 11 17.81 -17.85 -11.48
CA ALA A 11 16.95 -19.03 -11.61
C ALA A 11 15.89 -19.13 -10.50
N ALA A 12 15.89 -18.20 -9.55
CA ALA A 12 14.94 -18.19 -8.45
C ALA A 12 14.66 -16.79 -7.90
N LEU A 13 13.52 -16.67 -7.21
CA LEU A 13 13.05 -15.45 -6.54
C LEU A 13 12.58 -15.79 -5.11
N SER A 14 12.86 -14.93 -4.15
CA SER A 14 12.23 -14.94 -2.82
C SER A 14 11.80 -13.52 -2.44
N ILE A 15 10.69 -13.41 -1.70
CA ILE A 15 10.07 -12.14 -1.35
C ILE A 15 10.04 -12.00 0.16
N ASP A 16 10.61 -10.92 0.68
CA ASP A 16 10.56 -10.60 2.10
C ASP A 16 9.12 -10.30 2.56
N SER A 17 8.83 -10.52 3.85
CA SER A 17 7.51 -10.28 4.44
C SER A 17 7.10 -8.80 4.34
N ASN A 18 8.07 -7.87 4.38
CA ASN A 18 7.81 -6.43 4.21
C ASN A 18 7.23 -6.09 2.83
N ILE A 19 7.65 -6.78 1.77
CA ILE A 19 7.12 -6.58 0.41
C ILE A 19 5.71 -7.13 0.31
N LEU A 20 5.47 -8.35 0.79
CA LEU A 20 4.13 -8.96 0.79
C LEU A 20 3.13 -8.10 1.58
N ARG A 21 3.55 -7.59 2.74
CA ARG A 21 2.77 -6.69 3.58
C ARG A 21 2.55 -5.33 2.91
N GLY A 22 3.58 -4.75 2.30
CA GLY A 22 3.48 -3.49 1.56
C GLY A 22 2.46 -3.55 0.42
N GLN A 23 2.30 -4.74 -0.18
CA GLN A 23 1.28 -5.02 -1.21
C GLN A 23 -0.05 -5.53 -0.61
N ARG A 24 -0.27 -5.40 0.71
CA ARG A 24 -1.48 -5.81 1.44
C ARG A 24 -1.95 -7.24 1.13
N TYR A 25 -1.02 -8.13 0.79
CA TYR A 25 -1.34 -9.49 0.37
C TYR A 25 -2.40 -9.56 -0.77
N ASN A 26 -2.38 -8.59 -1.69
CA ASN A 26 -3.24 -8.52 -2.87
C ASN A 26 -2.81 -9.57 -3.92
N PHE A 27 -3.00 -10.85 -3.60
CA PHE A 27 -2.53 -11.96 -4.46
C PHE A 27 -3.31 -12.11 -5.76
N ASP A 28 -4.47 -11.46 -5.91
CA ASP A 28 -5.39 -11.62 -7.03
C ASP A 28 -5.35 -10.43 -8.02
N GLY A 29 -4.61 -9.37 -7.68
CA GLY A 29 -4.39 -8.17 -8.48
C GLY A 29 -2.93 -7.71 -8.41
N GLY A 30 -2.61 -6.63 -9.13
CA GLY A 30 -1.38 -5.92 -8.88
C GLY A 30 -0.09 -6.62 -9.28
N ILE A 31 0.99 -6.22 -8.61
CA ILE A 31 2.35 -6.69 -8.88
C ILE A 31 2.55 -8.12 -8.39
N LEU A 32 1.88 -8.52 -7.30
CA LEU A 32 1.97 -9.88 -6.78
C LEU A 32 1.34 -10.89 -7.74
N LYS A 33 0.25 -10.53 -8.43
CA LYS A 33 -0.35 -11.38 -9.47
C LYS A 33 0.60 -11.62 -10.65
N GLN A 34 1.49 -10.65 -10.97
CA GLN A 34 2.45 -10.82 -12.07
C GLN A 34 3.42 -11.98 -11.82
N LEU A 35 3.56 -12.49 -10.59
CA LEU A 35 4.36 -13.67 -10.28
C LEU A 35 3.78 -14.97 -10.87
N GLU A 36 2.51 -14.98 -11.26
CA GLU A 36 1.90 -16.11 -11.97
C GLU A 36 2.58 -16.38 -13.33
N GLN A 37 3.34 -15.41 -13.87
CA GLN A 37 4.19 -15.60 -15.07
C GLN A 37 5.22 -16.73 -14.90
N PHE A 38 5.59 -17.08 -13.66
CA PHE A 38 6.53 -18.15 -13.37
C PHE A 38 5.87 -19.53 -13.32
N GLN A 39 4.54 -19.61 -13.48
CA GLN A 39 3.84 -20.88 -13.55
C GLN A 39 4.24 -21.66 -14.80
N GLY A 40 4.93 -22.78 -14.61
CA GLY A 40 5.47 -23.58 -15.72
C GLY A 40 6.79 -23.07 -16.31
N SER A 41 7.36 -22.00 -15.72
CA SER A 41 8.71 -21.52 -16.01
C SER A 41 9.78 -22.32 -15.25
N PRO A 42 11.04 -22.40 -15.73
CA PRO A 42 12.15 -22.94 -14.96
C PRO A 42 12.52 -22.10 -13.72
N VAL A 43 12.06 -20.84 -13.65
CA VAL A 43 12.26 -19.97 -12.48
C VAL A 43 11.46 -20.51 -11.30
N GLN A 44 12.10 -20.64 -10.15
CA GLN A 44 11.47 -21.12 -8.92
C GLN A 44 11.25 -19.98 -7.93
N ILE A 45 10.05 -19.90 -7.37
CA ILE A 45 9.81 -19.03 -6.22
C ILE A 45 10.01 -19.87 -4.95
N VAL A 46 10.88 -19.41 -4.07
CA VAL A 46 11.18 -20.09 -2.80
C VAL A 46 10.97 -19.14 -1.64
N GLN A 47 10.22 -19.59 -0.63
CA GLN A 47 9.93 -18.81 0.57
C GLN A 47 10.43 -19.55 1.80
N PRO A 48 11.30 -18.96 2.63
CA PRO A 48 11.66 -19.57 3.92
C PRO A 48 10.42 -19.75 4.80
N ASP A 49 10.37 -20.86 5.54
CA ASP A 49 9.28 -21.16 6.48
C ASP A 49 9.08 -20.08 7.57
N VAL A 50 10.16 -19.38 7.94
CA VAL A 50 10.12 -18.24 8.85
C VAL A 50 9.35 -17.06 8.24
N ILE A 51 9.61 -16.70 6.98
CA ILE A 51 8.88 -15.62 6.27
C ILE A 51 7.43 -16.03 6.01
N HIS A 52 7.19 -17.30 5.67
CA HIS A 52 5.82 -17.84 5.60
C HIS A 52 5.07 -17.67 6.93
N SER A 53 5.72 -18.01 8.04
CA SER A 53 5.12 -17.93 9.37
C SER A 53 4.80 -16.49 9.78
N GLU A 54 5.67 -15.53 9.44
CA GLU A 54 5.41 -14.10 9.60
C GLU A 54 4.22 -13.64 8.76
N GLY A 55 4.19 -14.02 7.48
CA GLY A 55 3.07 -13.72 6.58
C GLY A 55 1.74 -14.24 7.14
N VAL A 56 1.71 -15.48 7.64
CA VAL A 56 0.52 -16.06 8.29
C VAL A 56 0.11 -15.26 9.52
N GLN A 57 1.06 -14.86 10.36
CA GLN A 57 0.77 -14.08 11.56
C GLN A 57 0.17 -12.72 11.22
N HIS A 58 0.78 -11.98 10.30
CA HIS A 58 0.34 -10.65 9.90
C HIS A 58 -1.02 -10.69 9.19
N LEU A 59 -1.16 -11.53 8.16
CA LEU A 59 -2.42 -11.68 7.44
C LEU A 59 -3.54 -12.18 8.36
N SER A 60 -3.25 -13.07 9.31
CA SER A 60 -4.22 -13.49 10.33
C SER A 60 -4.68 -12.34 11.22
N ALA A 61 -3.82 -11.36 11.53
CA ALA A 61 -4.18 -10.20 12.33
C ALA A 61 -5.11 -9.25 11.54
N GLU A 62 -4.79 -8.99 10.27
CA GLU A 62 -5.63 -8.18 9.38
C GLU A 62 -7.01 -8.81 9.17
N ILE A 63 -7.07 -10.13 8.93
CA ILE A 63 -8.33 -10.87 8.82
C ILE A 63 -9.13 -10.78 10.13
N ALA A 64 -8.46 -10.89 11.28
CA ALA A 64 -9.14 -10.82 12.58
C ALA A 64 -9.80 -9.45 12.83
N GLU A 65 -9.09 -8.35 12.53
CA GLU A 65 -9.66 -7.00 12.65
C GLU A 65 -10.78 -6.75 11.64
N ALA A 66 -10.62 -7.19 10.38
CA ALA A 66 -11.69 -7.10 9.38
C ALA A 66 -12.95 -7.86 9.81
N LEU A 67 -12.81 -9.08 10.35
CA LEU A 67 -13.93 -9.86 10.89
C LEU A 67 -14.58 -9.18 12.09
N LYS A 68 -13.79 -8.57 12.98
CA LYS A 68 -14.29 -7.82 14.14
C LYS A 68 -15.10 -6.60 13.71
N ALA A 69 -14.59 -5.82 12.76
CA ALA A 69 -15.30 -4.67 12.17
C ALA A 69 -16.61 -5.11 11.50
N ALA A 70 -16.56 -6.14 10.65
CA ALA A 70 -17.75 -6.68 9.98
C ALA A 70 -18.83 -7.15 10.99
N ARG A 71 -18.43 -7.89 12.03
CA ARG A 71 -19.33 -8.33 13.11
C ARG A 71 -19.91 -7.14 13.89
N GLY A 72 -19.12 -6.09 14.14
CA GLY A 72 -19.56 -4.85 14.77
C GLY A 72 -20.64 -4.15 13.94
N ASN A 73 -20.39 -3.96 12.65
CA ASN A 73 -21.31 -3.31 11.72
C ASN A 73 -22.62 -4.10 11.56
N LEU A 74 -22.56 -5.42 11.42
CA LEU A 74 -23.76 -6.26 11.37
C LEU A 74 -24.58 -6.19 12.67
N ARG A 75 -23.91 -6.15 13.83
CA ARG A 75 -24.59 -5.97 15.12
C ARG A 75 -25.29 -4.62 15.19
N THR A 76 -24.63 -3.55 14.76
CA THR A 76 -25.25 -2.22 14.70
C THR A 76 -26.44 -2.20 13.75
N LEU A 77 -26.30 -2.76 12.55
CA LEU A 77 -27.38 -2.85 11.56
C LEU A 77 -28.58 -3.63 12.08
N SER A 78 -28.36 -4.72 12.82
CA SER A 78 -29.43 -5.54 13.42
C SER A 78 -30.32 -4.79 14.42
N LYS A 79 -29.89 -3.63 14.94
CA LYS A 79 -30.72 -2.77 15.80
C LYS A 79 -31.79 -2.00 15.02
N TYR A 80 -31.54 -1.75 13.73
CA TYR A 80 -32.39 -0.93 12.87
C TYR A 80 -33.17 -1.75 11.84
N SER A 81 -32.72 -2.97 11.56
CA SER A 81 -33.37 -3.88 10.61
C SER A 81 -34.13 -4.99 11.32
N GLU A 82 -35.36 -5.23 10.87
CA GLU A 82 -36.17 -6.37 11.30
C GLU A 82 -35.82 -7.67 10.56
N ASP A 83 -34.86 -7.64 9.62
CA ASP A 83 -34.44 -8.82 8.86
C ASP A 83 -33.59 -9.77 9.73
N SER A 84 -34.20 -10.89 10.12
CA SER A 84 -33.57 -11.94 10.91
C SER A 84 -32.34 -12.59 10.23
N LYS A 85 -32.18 -12.41 8.90
CA LYS A 85 -31.00 -12.90 8.18
C LYS A 85 -29.72 -12.18 8.58
N ILE A 86 -29.81 -10.94 9.06
CA ILE A 86 -28.64 -10.12 9.45
C ILE A 86 -27.94 -10.70 10.68
N PRO A 87 -28.63 -10.94 11.82
CA PRO A 87 -28.01 -11.59 12.97
C PRO A 87 -27.63 -13.04 12.67
N GLU A 88 -28.41 -13.76 11.84
CA GLU A 88 -28.09 -15.13 11.43
C GLU A 88 -26.78 -15.19 10.65
N PHE A 89 -26.58 -14.33 9.64
CA PHE A 89 -25.36 -14.27 8.83
C PHE A 89 -24.12 -14.01 9.70
N GLY A 90 -24.19 -13.04 10.62
CA GLY A 90 -23.09 -12.77 11.54
C GLY A 90 -22.77 -13.96 12.44
N ALA A 91 -23.78 -14.63 13.00
CA ALA A 91 -23.62 -15.73 13.94
C ALA A 91 -23.18 -17.05 13.29
N SER A 92 -23.58 -17.32 12.05
CA SER A 92 -23.32 -18.58 11.36
C SER A 92 -22.14 -18.51 10.39
N HIS A 93 -22.01 -17.45 9.60
CA HIS A 93 -21.02 -17.40 8.52
C HIS A 93 -19.72 -16.70 8.94
N LEU A 94 -19.79 -15.70 9.83
CA LEU A 94 -18.60 -14.97 10.26
C LEU A 94 -17.97 -15.54 11.54
N CYS A 95 -18.73 -16.16 12.44
CA CYS A 95 -18.20 -16.67 13.72
C CYS A 95 -17.27 -17.88 13.57
N GLU A 96 -17.48 -18.72 12.55
CA GLU A 96 -16.73 -19.96 12.35
C GLU A 96 -15.38 -19.74 11.64
N ILE A 97 -15.14 -18.53 11.11
CA ILE A 97 -13.91 -18.22 10.40
C ILE A 97 -12.75 -18.15 11.39
N ASN A 98 -11.77 -19.04 11.21
CA ASN A 98 -10.49 -18.99 11.91
C ASN A 98 -9.49 -18.16 11.08
N PRO A 99 -9.07 -16.97 11.55
CA PRO A 99 -8.20 -16.07 10.79
C PRO A 99 -6.88 -16.71 10.37
N ARG A 100 -6.29 -17.55 11.23
CA ARG A 100 -5.01 -18.21 10.97
C ARG A 100 -5.13 -19.27 9.89
N LEU A 101 -6.19 -20.08 9.92
CA LEU A 101 -6.42 -21.09 8.87
C LEU A 101 -6.69 -20.43 7.51
N MET A 102 -7.47 -19.34 7.50
CA MET A 102 -7.75 -18.59 6.29
C MET A 102 -6.48 -17.93 5.71
N ALA A 103 -5.63 -17.34 6.56
CA ALA A 103 -4.34 -16.79 6.15
C ALA A 103 -3.41 -17.86 5.55
N GLU A 104 -3.29 -19.01 6.22
CA GLU A 104 -2.51 -20.15 5.76
C GLU A 104 -3.00 -20.67 4.40
N GLU A 105 -4.31 -20.82 4.22
CA GLU A 105 -4.91 -21.27 2.96
C GLU A 105 -4.68 -20.25 1.84
N LYS A 106 -4.84 -18.96 2.14
CA LYS A 106 -4.62 -17.87 1.17
C LYS A 106 -3.17 -17.85 0.67
N LEU A 107 -2.18 -17.95 1.57
CA LEU A 107 -0.76 -18.03 1.20
C LEU A 107 -0.43 -19.30 0.40
N LYS A 108 -0.92 -20.47 0.84
CA LYS A 108 -0.69 -21.74 0.11
C LYS A 108 -1.27 -21.72 -1.29
N ASN A 109 -2.47 -21.18 -1.45
CA ASN A 109 -3.11 -21.04 -2.75
C ASN A 109 -2.30 -20.10 -3.64
N PHE A 110 -1.83 -18.98 -3.11
CA PHE A 110 -0.95 -18.08 -3.83
C PHE A 110 0.34 -18.77 -4.28
N TYR A 111 1.09 -19.43 -3.39
CA TYR A 111 2.31 -20.15 -3.75
C TYR A 111 2.07 -21.20 -4.83
N LYS A 112 0.93 -21.91 -4.79
CA LYS A 112 0.58 -22.88 -5.83
C LYS A 112 0.38 -22.23 -7.21
N ARG A 113 -0.17 -21.01 -7.28
CA ARG A 113 -0.42 -20.30 -8.55
C ARG A 113 0.86 -19.78 -9.21
N ILE A 114 1.90 -19.54 -8.42
CA ILE A 114 3.16 -18.90 -8.85
C ILE A 114 4.34 -19.88 -8.93
N ASN A 115 4.08 -21.19 -8.92
CA ASN A 115 5.12 -22.24 -8.81
C ASN A 115 6.06 -22.05 -7.59
N GLY A 116 5.49 -21.55 -6.49
CA GLY A 116 6.17 -21.26 -5.24
C GLY A 116 6.25 -22.47 -4.31
N SER A 117 7.35 -22.54 -3.55
CA SER A 117 7.56 -23.58 -2.54
C SER A 117 8.11 -23.00 -1.24
N VAL A 118 7.67 -23.56 -0.11
CA VAL A 118 8.21 -23.20 1.21
C VAL A 118 9.41 -24.08 1.52
N ILE A 119 10.55 -23.46 1.84
CA ILE A 119 11.79 -24.15 2.19
C ILE A 119 12.03 -24.10 3.70
N ALA A 120 12.50 -25.21 4.27
CA ALA A 120 12.65 -25.35 5.71
C ALA A 120 13.95 -24.70 6.22
N SER A 121 13.85 -23.92 7.29
CA SER A 121 15.01 -23.32 7.98
C SER A 121 15.80 -24.32 8.82
N SER A 122 15.40 -25.59 8.85
CA SER A 122 16.12 -26.67 9.56
C SER A 122 17.54 -26.90 9.04
N CYS A 123 17.88 -26.39 7.85
CA CYS A 123 19.22 -26.42 7.30
C CYS A 123 20.17 -25.36 7.89
N VAL A 124 19.65 -24.38 8.64
CA VAL A 124 20.45 -23.29 9.21
C VAL A 124 21.37 -23.81 10.31
N ASN A 125 22.67 -23.52 10.17
CA ASN A 125 23.65 -23.81 11.20
C ASN A 125 23.55 -22.78 12.34
N ILE A 126 23.08 -23.23 13.50
CA ILE A 126 22.94 -22.40 14.70
C ILE A 126 24.27 -21.77 15.12
N SER A 127 25.40 -22.46 14.94
CA SER A 127 26.71 -21.90 15.30
C SER A 127 27.10 -20.72 14.41
N ASP A 128 26.75 -20.77 13.12
CA ASP A 128 26.98 -19.66 12.20
C ASP A 128 26.06 -18.47 12.53
N LEU A 129 24.78 -18.74 12.79
CA LEU A 129 23.81 -17.74 13.23
C LEU A 129 24.27 -17.01 14.51
N MET A 130 24.71 -17.77 15.51
CA MET A 130 25.20 -17.20 16.77
C MET A 130 26.50 -16.41 16.57
N ARG A 131 27.41 -16.87 15.70
CA ARG A 131 28.62 -16.12 15.35
C ARG A 131 28.26 -14.76 14.75
N MET A 132 27.35 -14.74 13.77
CA MET A 132 26.91 -13.50 13.11
C MET A 132 26.32 -12.52 14.12
N TYR A 133 25.44 -13.01 15.00
CA TYR A 133 24.84 -12.22 16.08
C TYR A 133 25.88 -11.59 17.01
N PHE A 134 26.83 -12.37 17.54
CA PHE A 134 27.85 -11.85 18.46
C PHE A 134 28.86 -10.92 17.78
N SER A 135 29.13 -11.16 16.49
CA SER A 135 30.08 -10.38 15.70
C SER A 135 29.44 -9.14 15.06
N THR A 136 28.11 -8.99 15.17
CA THR A 136 27.34 -7.92 14.49
C THR A 136 27.59 -7.95 12.98
N GLU A 137 27.61 -9.16 12.42
CA GLU A 137 27.63 -9.38 10.97
C GLU A 137 26.21 -9.27 10.43
N ALA A 138 26.06 -8.73 9.22
CA ALA A 138 24.77 -8.60 8.54
C ALA A 138 24.00 -9.94 8.55
N PRO A 139 22.67 -9.94 8.74
CA PRO A 139 21.80 -8.77 8.81
C PRO A 139 21.76 -8.07 10.19
N PHE A 140 22.57 -8.49 11.17
CA PHE A 140 22.50 -7.90 12.50
C PHE A 140 23.11 -6.50 12.59
N GLU A 141 22.35 -5.50 13.04
CA GLU A 141 22.81 -4.12 13.24
C GLU A 141 23.10 -3.79 14.73
N THR A 142 23.11 -2.51 15.11
CA THR A 142 23.48 -2.06 16.46
C THR A 142 22.48 -2.47 17.55
N ALA A 143 22.89 -2.40 18.82
CA ALA A 143 22.32 -3.12 19.96
C ALA A 143 20.80 -2.98 20.24
N ILE A 144 20.09 -2.01 19.66
CA ILE A 144 18.68 -1.74 19.95
C ILE A 144 17.75 -2.64 19.11
N GLU A 145 18.13 -2.99 17.87
CA GLU A 145 17.28 -3.75 16.93
C GLU A 145 17.65 -5.24 16.84
N LYS A 146 18.77 -5.65 17.43
CA LYS A 146 19.39 -7.00 17.37
C LYS A 146 18.48 -8.22 17.58
N LYS A 147 17.38 -8.09 18.32
CA LYS A 147 16.47 -9.22 18.61
C LYS A 147 15.43 -9.42 17.50
N HIS A 148 15.11 -8.38 16.76
CA HIS A 148 14.11 -8.40 15.70
C HIS A 148 14.67 -8.92 14.38
N GLU A 149 16.00 -9.02 14.26
CA GLU A 149 16.73 -9.45 13.04
C GLU A 149 17.00 -10.97 12.98
N PHE A 150 16.65 -11.73 14.03
CA PHE A 150 16.83 -13.19 14.02
C PHE A 150 16.03 -13.88 12.92
N PRO A 151 14.74 -13.55 12.70
CA PRO A 151 13.98 -14.09 11.57
C PRO A 151 14.65 -13.81 10.22
N ASP A 152 15.14 -12.59 9.99
CA ASP A 152 15.87 -12.21 8.77
C ASP A 152 17.15 -13.01 8.59
N ALA A 153 17.95 -13.15 9.65
CA ALA A 153 19.18 -13.93 9.61
C ALA A 153 18.90 -15.41 9.29
N ILE A 154 17.84 -15.97 9.87
CA ILE A 154 17.40 -17.34 9.58
C ILE A 154 16.93 -17.45 8.12
N ALA A 155 16.14 -16.49 7.63
CA ALA A 155 15.66 -16.46 6.25
C ALA A 155 16.82 -16.41 5.26
N LEU A 156 17.76 -15.48 5.43
CA LEU A 156 18.92 -15.28 4.57
C LEU A 156 19.86 -16.50 4.56
N LEU A 157 20.14 -17.09 5.73
CA LEU A 157 20.95 -18.32 5.79
C LEU A 157 20.26 -19.51 5.13
N THR A 158 18.93 -19.61 5.24
CA THR A 158 18.13 -20.63 4.57
C THR A 158 18.20 -20.47 3.05
N LEU A 159 18.03 -19.22 2.57
CA LEU A 159 18.09 -18.88 1.15
C LEU A 159 19.48 -19.09 0.55
N GLU A 160 20.54 -18.68 1.24
CA GLU A 160 21.92 -18.91 0.82
C GLU A 160 22.20 -20.41 0.70
N SER A 161 21.85 -21.19 1.73
CA SER A 161 22.06 -22.64 1.75
C SER A 161 21.31 -23.33 0.61
N TRP A 162 20.07 -22.90 0.33
CA TRP A 162 19.28 -23.42 -0.78
C TRP A 162 19.88 -23.03 -2.14
N ALA A 163 20.25 -21.77 -2.32
CA ALA A 163 20.80 -21.24 -3.57
C ALA A 163 22.12 -21.92 -3.93
N VAL A 164 23.03 -22.06 -2.96
CA VAL A 164 24.31 -22.78 -3.11
C VAL A 164 24.07 -24.26 -3.37
N GLY A 165 23.18 -24.91 -2.61
CA GLY A 165 22.92 -26.35 -2.72
C GLY A 165 22.27 -26.75 -4.06
N ASN A 166 21.57 -25.82 -4.72
CA ASN A 166 20.91 -26.05 -6.01
C ASN A 166 21.64 -25.42 -7.20
N ASP A 167 22.76 -24.72 -6.97
CA ASP A 167 23.48 -23.93 -7.98
C ASP A 167 22.57 -22.92 -8.70
N LYS A 168 21.77 -22.17 -7.92
CA LYS A 168 20.78 -21.23 -8.44
C LYS A 168 20.99 -19.84 -7.88
N ARG A 169 21.43 -18.91 -8.74
CA ARG A 169 21.43 -17.49 -8.39
C ARG A 169 19.98 -17.02 -8.15
N THR A 170 19.76 -16.40 -7.01
CA THR A 170 18.43 -16.10 -6.47
C THR A 170 18.30 -14.59 -6.25
N VAL A 171 17.24 -14.01 -6.80
CA VAL A 171 16.86 -12.61 -6.53
C VAL A 171 16.03 -12.57 -5.27
N LEU A 172 16.40 -11.69 -4.35
CA LEU A 172 15.67 -11.41 -3.12
C LEU A 172 15.03 -10.03 -3.25
N VAL A 173 13.76 -9.92 -2.89
CA VAL A 173 13.07 -8.63 -2.89
C VAL A 173 12.86 -8.18 -1.45
N SER A 174 13.57 -7.13 -1.05
CA SER A 174 13.48 -6.57 0.31
C SER A 174 13.94 -5.11 0.34
N LYS A 175 13.22 -4.28 1.10
CA LYS A 175 13.62 -2.91 1.45
C LYS A 175 14.57 -2.87 2.66
N ASP A 176 14.83 -4.01 3.28
CA ASP A 176 15.62 -4.11 4.51
C ASP A 176 17.13 -3.99 4.22
N LYS A 177 17.79 -3.06 4.92
CA LYS A 177 19.22 -2.79 4.71
C LYS A 177 20.13 -3.94 5.15
N GLY A 178 19.71 -4.73 6.13
CA GLY A 178 20.38 -5.93 6.59
C GLY A 178 20.41 -7.01 5.50
N TRP A 179 19.32 -7.18 4.74
CA TRP A 179 19.29 -8.07 3.57
C TRP A 179 20.29 -7.62 2.50
N HIS A 180 20.29 -6.34 2.14
CA HIS A 180 21.25 -5.77 1.19
C HIS A 180 22.70 -5.93 1.66
N ALA A 181 22.96 -5.70 2.95
CA ALA A 181 24.30 -5.84 3.52
C ALA A 181 24.78 -7.31 3.50
N PHE A 182 23.90 -8.27 3.80
CA PHE A 182 24.22 -9.70 3.75
C PHE A 182 24.56 -10.13 2.32
N ALA A 183 23.75 -9.77 1.34
CA ALA A 183 23.91 -10.20 -0.05
C ALA A 183 25.20 -9.70 -0.72
N LYS A 184 25.81 -8.61 -0.25
CA LYS A 184 27.12 -8.14 -0.74
C LYS A 184 28.24 -9.18 -0.56
N GLY A 185 28.11 -10.07 0.42
CA GLY A 185 29.06 -11.15 0.68
C GLY A 185 28.76 -12.45 -0.10
N SER A 186 27.63 -12.51 -0.82
CA SER A 186 27.17 -13.71 -1.52
C SER A 186 27.40 -13.60 -3.03
N SER A 187 27.81 -14.72 -3.65
CA SER A 187 27.81 -14.86 -5.11
C SER A 187 26.46 -15.35 -5.67
N TYR A 188 25.60 -15.87 -4.80
CA TYR A 188 24.34 -16.51 -5.18
C TYR A 188 23.13 -15.62 -4.95
N LEU A 189 23.17 -14.71 -3.98
CA LEU A 189 22.05 -13.85 -3.65
C LEU A 189 22.24 -12.45 -4.24
N HIS A 190 21.15 -11.92 -4.81
CA HIS A 190 21.10 -10.55 -5.30
C HIS A 190 19.83 -9.89 -4.77
N VAL A 191 19.97 -8.80 -4.01
CA VAL A 191 18.82 -8.11 -3.40
C VAL A 191 18.44 -6.90 -4.23
N VAL A 192 17.15 -6.73 -4.47
CA VAL A 192 16.53 -5.52 -5.03
C VAL A 192 15.45 -5.02 -4.08
N GLU A 193 15.18 -3.71 -4.10
CA GLU A 193 14.24 -3.08 -3.14
C GLU A 193 12.78 -3.32 -3.52
N GLU A 194 12.48 -3.39 -4.80
CA GLU A 194 11.12 -3.37 -5.32
C GLU A 194 10.84 -4.59 -6.21
N LEU A 195 9.65 -5.16 -6.08
CA LEU A 195 9.26 -6.34 -6.86
C LEU A 195 9.27 -6.08 -8.39
N PRO A 196 8.83 -4.92 -8.91
CA PRO A 196 8.97 -4.61 -10.33
C PRO A 196 10.42 -4.65 -10.83
N ASP A 197 11.40 -4.22 -10.01
CA ASP A 197 12.82 -4.27 -10.36
C ASP A 197 13.29 -5.74 -10.42
N ALA A 198 12.78 -6.62 -9.54
CA ALA A 198 13.05 -8.05 -9.59
C ALA A 198 12.48 -8.71 -10.84
N LEU A 199 11.21 -8.45 -11.17
CA LEU A 199 10.54 -9.01 -12.34
C LEU A 199 11.22 -8.60 -13.65
N ALA A 200 11.73 -7.37 -13.71
CA ALA A 200 12.48 -6.87 -14.85
C ALA A 200 13.77 -7.67 -15.14
N LEU A 201 14.40 -8.28 -14.12
CA LEU A 201 15.58 -9.13 -14.28
C LEU A 201 15.28 -10.45 -15.01
N PHE A 202 14.02 -10.88 -15.03
CA PHE A 202 13.59 -12.10 -15.73
C PHE A 202 13.09 -11.83 -17.14
N GLN A 203 13.06 -10.57 -17.59
CA GLN A 203 12.57 -10.19 -18.92
C GLN A 203 13.69 -10.21 -19.98
N PRO A 204 13.40 -10.56 -21.25
CA PRO A 204 14.39 -10.54 -22.32
C PRO A 204 14.97 -9.14 -22.59
N HIS A 205 16.24 -8.89 -22.23
CA HIS A 205 16.88 -7.57 -22.31
C HIS A 205 16.72 -6.86 -23.66
N THR A 206 16.82 -7.59 -24.78
CA THR A 206 16.68 -7.00 -26.12
C THR A 206 15.27 -6.47 -26.37
N LYS A 207 14.21 -7.21 -25.97
CA LYS A 207 12.82 -6.75 -26.11
C LYS A 207 12.54 -5.59 -25.15
N VAL A 208 13.05 -5.68 -23.92
CA VAL A 208 12.88 -4.63 -22.91
C VAL A 208 13.41 -3.30 -23.40
N LYS A 209 14.66 -3.29 -23.91
CA LYS A 209 15.29 -2.06 -24.40
C LYS A 209 14.46 -1.41 -25.52
N SER A 210 14.03 -2.19 -26.51
CA SER A 210 13.23 -1.66 -27.61
C SER A 210 11.86 -1.15 -27.19
N LEU A 211 11.20 -1.81 -26.22
CA LEU A 211 9.94 -1.32 -25.65
C LEU A 211 10.11 -0.02 -24.88
N ILE A 212 11.16 0.10 -24.06
CA ILE A 212 11.47 1.35 -23.35
C ILE A 212 11.78 2.46 -24.36
N GLU A 213 12.60 2.21 -25.37
CA GLU A 213 12.88 3.17 -26.44
C GLU A 213 11.60 3.59 -27.17
N MET A 214 10.67 2.67 -27.44
CA MET A 214 9.38 2.97 -28.06
C MET A 214 8.45 3.79 -27.16
N LEU A 215 8.39 3.48 -25.86
CA LEU A 215 7.55 4.20 -24.88
C LEU A 215 8.08 5.61 -24.59
N GLN A 216 9.39 5.78 -24.70
CA GLN A 216 10.04 7.08 -24.53
C GLN A 216 10.13 7.88 -25.82
N ALA A 217 10.15 7.22 -26.99
CA ALA A 217 9.83 7.84 -28.25
C ALA A 217 8.32 8.20 -28.25
N ASP A 218 7.94 9.23 -29.00
CA ASP A 218 6.54 9.65 -29.16
C ASP A 218 5.83 10.32 -27.97
N GLY A 219 6.55 10.71 -26.90
CA GLY A 219 5.95 11.54 -25.84
C GLY A 219 4.74 10.87 -25.17
N LEU A 220 4.71 9.53 -25.15
CA LEU A 220 3.55 8.76 -24.71
C LEU A 220 3.24 8.92 -23.23
N LEU A 221 4.21 9.40 -22.44
CA LEU A 221 4.06 9.77 -21.03
C LEU A 221 4.13 11.29 -20.83
N ASP A 222 4.12 12.08 -21.91
CA ASP A 222 4.03 13.53 -21.81
C ASP A 222 2.66 13.93 -21.28
N ARG A 223 2.59 15.10 -20.63
CA ARG A 223 1.38 15.56 -19.93
C ARG A 223 0.15 15.64 -20.82
N ASP A 224 0.34 15.88 -22.12
CA ASP A 224 -0.75 16.05 -23.09
C ASP A 224 -1.16 14.72 -23.76
N SER A 225 -0.46 13.62 -23.45
CA SER A 225 -0.75 12.30 -24.02
C SER A 225 -2.03 11.68 -23.42
N GLN A 226 -2.71 10.87 -24.23
CA GLN A 226 -3.90 10.13 -23.78
C GLN A 226 -3.58 9.16 -22.63
N LEU A 227 -2.41 8.52 -22.68
CA LEU A 227 -1.96 7.58 -21.65
C LEU A 227 -1.72 8.32 -20.32
N PHE A 228 -1.03 9.47 -20.33
CA PHE A 228 -0.83 10.26 -19.12
C PHE A 228 -2.17 10.71 -18.48
N GLN A 229 -3.12 11.15 -19.30
CA GLN A 229 -4.45 11.53 -18.80
C GLN A 229 -5.22 10.31 -18.26
N GLY A 230 -5.11 9.15 -18.91
CA GLY A 230 -5.66 7.89 -18.42
C GLY A 230 -5.10 7.52 -17.04
N ILE A 231 -3.78 7.55 -16.88
CA ILE A 231 -3.12 7.29 -15.59
C ILE A 231 -3.58 8.31 -14.53
N LYS A 232 -3.58 9.61 -14.87
CA LYS A 232 -4.02 10.68 -13.97
C LYS A 232 -5.44 10.43 -13.47
N ASN A 233 -6.36 10.04 -14.36
CA ASN A 233 -7.75 9.81 -13.99
C ASN A 233 -7.88 8.64 -13.03
N VAL A 234 -7.24 7.50 -13.33
CA VAL A 234 -7.28 6.33 -12.44
C VAL A 234 -6.64 6.63 -11.08
N ILE A 235 -5.51 7.34 -11.03
CA ILE A 235 -4.91 7.78 -9.76
C ILE A 235 -5.89 8.68 -9.00
N SER A 236 -6.49 9.66 -9.67
CA SER A 236 -7.41 10.62 -9.03
C SER A 236 -8.66 9.93 -8.46
N GLU A 237 -9.23 8.97 -9.20
CA GLU A 237 -10.36 8.17 -8.73
C GLU A 237 -9.97 7.36 -7.49
N ARG A 238 -8.83 6.66 -7.55
CA ARG A 238 -8.32 5.89 -6.40
C ARG A 238 -8.03 6.74 -5.17
N VAL A 239 -7.49 7.95 -5.35
CA VAL A 239 -7.25 8.89 -4.24
C VAL A 239 -8.55 9.24 -3.52
N SER A 240 -9.63 9.46 -4.27
CA SER A 240 -10.93 9.86 -3.70
C SER A 240 -11.65 8.72 -2.95
N GLU A 241 -11.27 7.46 -3.20
CA GLU A 241 -11.86 6.27 -2.58
C GLU A 241 -11.13 5.83 -1.31
N GLN A 242 -9.98 6.43 -0.99
CA GLN A 242 -9.16 6.01 0.15
C GLN A 242 -9.78 6.42 1.50
N THR A 243 -9.53 5.57 2.50
CA THR A 243 -9.97 5.78 3.89
C THR A 243 -8.80 5.56 4.85
N PRO A 244 -7.81 6.48 4.90
CA PRO A 244 -6.69 6.36 5.82
C PRO A 244 -7.14 6.51 7.27
N ASP A 245 -6.39 5.92 8.20
CA ASP A 245 -6.59 6.16 9.62
C ASP A 245 -6.21 7.60 10.00
N ILE A 246 -7.07 8.26 10.77
CA ILE A 246 -6.86 9.65 11.19
C ILE A 246 -6.27 9.67 12.61
N GLU A 247 -5.09 10.25 12.75
CA GLU A 247 -4.45 10.48 14.05
C GLU A 247 -4.37 11.96 14.38
N ALA A 248 -4.87 12.33 15.56
CA ALA A 248 -4.81 13.69 16.08
C ALA A 248 -4.71 13.69 17.62
N ASN A 249 -4.25 14.81 18.18
CA ASN A 249 -4.17 15.05 19.62
C ASN A 249 -5.11 16.21 19.98
N SER A 250 -5.89 16.05 21.05
CA SER A 250 -6.72 17.11 21.58
C SER A 250 -6.78 17.06 23.10
N LEU A 251 -7.05 18.21 23.73
CA LEU A 251 -7.40 18.29 25.15
C LEU A 251 -8.82 17.75 25.43
N PHE A 252 -9.66 17.67 24.39
CA PHE A 252 -11.03 17.19 24.47
C PHE A 252 -11.17 15.82 23.81
N TYR A 253 -12.28 15.14 24.10
CA TYR A 253 -12.65 14.00 23.29
C TYR A 253 -13.01 14.50 21.89
N PHE A 254 -12.61 13.76 20.86
CA PHE A 254 -12.91 14.12 19.49
C PHE A 254 -13.33 12.89 18.69
N GLU A 255 -14.15 13.15 17.68
CA GLU A 255 -14.46 12.23 16.60
C GLU A 255 -14.14 12.93 15.27
N SER A 256 -13.59 12.19 14.32
CA SER A 256 -13.34 12.68 12.96
C SER A 256 -14.42 12.12 12.02
N ASP A 257 -15.05 13.00 11.27
CA ASP A 257 -16.04 12.66 10.26
C ASP A 257 -15.62 13.20 8.88
N ASP A 258 -16.22 12.63 7.83
CA ASP A 258 -16.17 13.14 6.45
C ASP A 258 -14.74 13.38 5.94
N VAL A 259 -13.92 12.31 5.93
CA VAL A 259 -12.58 12.36 5.34
C VAL A 259 -12.72 12.53 3.83
N GLN A 260 -12.30 13.69 3.33
CA GLN A 260 -12.28 14.01 1.91
C GLN A 260 -10.84 14.14 1.45
N ILE A 261 -10.52 13.50 0.34
CA ILE A 261 -9.15 13.48 -0.19
C ILE A 261 -9.16 14.03 -1.60
N GLU A 262 -8.50 15.17 -1.77
CA GLU A 262 -8.35 15.83 -3.07
C GLU A 262 -6.99 15.44 -3.70
N TYR A 263 -7.03 14.99 -4.94
CA TYR A 263 -5.83 14.78 -5.74
C TYR A 263 -5.27 16.11 -6.25
N LEU A 264 -4.02 16.45 -5.88
CA LEU A 264 -3.37 17.69 -6.31
C LEU A 264 -2.47 17.48 -7.54
N GLY A 265 -1.86 16.31 -7.67
CA GLY A 265 -0.88 16.02 -8.72
C GLY A 265 -0.01 14.82 -8.40
N HIS A 266 0.69 14.27 -9.41
CA HIS A 266 1.70 13.24 -9.19
C HIS A 266 2.99 13.53 -9.96
N LYS A 267 4.06 12.87 -9.56
CA LYS A 267 5.34 12.82 -10.29
C LYS A 267 5.79 11.38 -10.40
N PHE A 268 6.12 10.94 -11.61
CA PHE A 268 6.75 9.63 -11.79
C PHE A 268 8.20 9.65 -11.28
N ALA A 269 8.64 8.54 -10.71
CA ALA A 269 10.04 8.30 -10.43
C ALA A 269 10.86 8.47 -11.71
N GLN A 270 12.02 9.12 -11.61
CA GLN A 270 12.86 9.44 -12.77
C GLN A 270 14.03 8.45 -12.90
N GLY A 271 14.37 8.13 -14.13
CA GLY A 271 15.61 7.41 -14.49
C GLY A 271 16.80 8.35 -14.67
N GLU A 272 17.92 7.81 -15.15
CA GLU A 272 19.18 8.55 -15.34
C GLU A 272 19.07 9.71 -16.34
N ASP A 273 18.12 9.67 -17.27
CA ASP A 273 17.88 10.68 -18.31
C ASP A 273 16.78 11.69 -17.96
N ASN A 274 16.38 11.75 -16.68
CA ASN A 274 15.31 12.63 -16.17
C ASN A 274 13.91 12.32 -16.74
N LYS A 275 13.77 11.21 -17.50
CA LYS A 275 12.48 10.69 -17.96
C LYS A 275 11.89 9.73 -16.92
N PRO A 276 10.59 9.41 -17.00
CA PRO A 276 9.99 8.39 -16.14
C PRO A 276 10.77 7.07 -16.18
N LYS A 277 11.07 6.51 -15.01
CA LYS A 277 11.67 5.19 -14.84
C LYS A 277 10.61 4.13 -15.15
N ILE A 278 10.71 3.52 -16.33
CA ILE A 278 9.81 2.46 -16.78
C ILE A 278 10.45 1.11 -16.44
N ARG A 279 9.70 0.24 -15.75
CA ARG A 279 10.08 -1.17 -15.57
C ARG A 279 9.10 -2.05 -16.31
N ILE A 280 9.62 -3.00 -17.08
CA ILE A 280 8.80 -3.98 -17.75
C ILE A 280 8.75 -5.22 -16.85
N VAL A 281 7.54 -5.58 -16.42
CA VAL A 281 7.33 -6.65 -15.43
C VAL A 281 6.85 -7.95 -16.05
N LEU A 282 6.29 -7.87 -17.26
CA LEU A 282 5.84 -9.02 -18.04
C LEU A 282 5.96 -8.73 -19.55
N ILE A 283 6.52 -9.67 -20.29
CA ILE A 283 6.48 -9.73 -21.75
C ILE A 283 6.03 -11.12 -22.18
N GLU A 284 4.81 -11.20 -22.68
CA GLU A 284 4.26 -12.37 -23.38
C GLU A 284 3.96 -12.02 -24.83
N ASP A 285 3.52 -13.01 -25.61
CA ASP A 285 3.19 -12.83 -27.02
C ASP A 285 1.96 -11.92 -27.23
N ASP A 286 1.02 -11.91 -26.28
CA ASP A 286 -0.25 -11.16 -26.38
C ASP A 286 -0.45 -10.08 -25.29
N LEU A 287 0.48 -10.00 -24.33
CA LEU A 287 0.41 -9.11 -23.18
C LEU A 287 1.78 -8.53 -22.83
N VAL A 288 1.84 -7.21 -22.65
CA VAL A 288 2.95 -6.54 -21.98
C VAL A 288 2.41 -5.80 -20.77
N VAL A 289 3.08 -5.95 -19.63
CA VAL A 289 2.79 -5.17 -18.42
C VAL A 289 4.00 -4.34 -18.06
N LEU A 290 3.80 -3.05 -17.86
CA LEU A 290 4.81 -2.13 -17.37
C LEU A 290 4.40 -1.54 -16.03
N SER A 291 5.39 -1.03 -15.31
CA SER A 291 5.29 -0.54 -13.95
C SER A 291 5.96 0.83 -13.84
N LEU A 292 5.23 1.81 -13.28
CA LEU A 292 5.70 3.16 -12.98
C LEU A 292 5.46 3.48 -11.50
N THR A 293 6.50 3.84 -10.76
CA THR A 293 6.29 4.44 -9.43
C THR A 293 5.90 5.90 -9.58
N ALA A 294 4.87 6.33 -8.86
CA ALA A 294 4.46 7.72 -8.77
C ALA A 294 4.42 8.19 -7.31
N LEU A 295 4.95 9.39 -7.06
CA LEU A 295 4.70 10.12 -5.82
C LEU A 295 3.46 10.99 -6.02
N VAL A 296 2.37 10.63 -5.38
CA VAL A 296 1.08 11.33 -5.44
C VAL A 296 1.02 12.36 -4.33
N ASN A 297 0.61 13.59 -4.66
CA ASN A 297 0.36 14.64 -3.69
C ASN A 297 -1.15 14.82 -3.56
N THR A 298 -1.62 14.84 -2.32
CA THR A 298 -3.02 14.95 -1.96
C THR A 298 -3.22 16.06 -0.94
N LYS A 299 -4.47 16.50 -0.82
CA LYS A 299 -4.94 17.32 0.28
C LYS A 299 -6.04 16.55 1.01
N VAL A 300 -5.76 16.17 2.25
CA VAL A 300 -6.69 15.47 3.14
C VAL A 300 -7.41 16.52 3.97
N MET A 301 -8.73 16.50 3.94
CA MET A 301 -9.60 17.38 4.70
C MET A 301 -10.52 16.53 5.56
N THR A 302 -10.69 16.91 6.82
CA THR A 302 -11.63 16.23 7.71
C THR A 302 -12.26 17.23 8.68
N THR A 303 -13.46 16.90 9.13
CA THR A 303 -14.15 17.66 10.15
C THR A 303 -13.97 16.96 11.49
N PHE A 304 -13.46 17.68 12.47
CA PHE A 304 -13.37 17.22 13.85
C PHE A 304 -14.52 17.77 14.67
N SER A 305 -15.22 16.89 15.40
CA SER A 305 -16.24 17.25 16.38
C SER A 305 -15.67 17.01 17.78
N PHE A 306 -15.75 18.01 18.65
CA PHE A 306 -15.19 17.95 19.99
C PHE A 306 -16.28 17.84 21.05
N SER A 307 -16.01 17.09 22.13
CA SER A 307 -16.89 17.03 23.28
C SER A 307 -16.15 16.82 24.60
N GLN A 308 -16.81 17.13 25.71
CA GLN A 308 -16.29 16.92 27.05
C GLN A 308 -17.34 16.24 27.93
N TYR A 309 -16.90 15.26 28.71
CA TYR A 309 -17.77 14.54 29.62
C TYR A 309 -18.21 15.41 30.80
N ASP A 310 -19.51 15.59 30.97
CA ASP A 310 -20.11 16.21 32.14
C ASP A 310 -20.47 15.13 33.18
N SER A 311 -19.80 15.23 34.34
CA SER A 311 -20.03 14.32 35.46
C SER A 311 -21.38 14.48 36.18
N ILE A 312 -22.08 15.61 35.98
CA ILE A 312 -23.38 15.88 36.60
C ILE A 312 -24.45 15.07 35.87
N ASP A 313 -24.56 15.27 34.56
CA ASP A 313 -25.58 14.64 33.71
C ASP A 313 -25.12 13.27 33.15
N LYS A 314 -23.84 12.93 33.34
CA LYS A 314 -23.19 11.70 32.85
C LYS A 314 -23.26 11.55 31.33
N ASP A 315 -23.10 12.67 30.63
CA ASP A 315 -23.18 12.72 29.16
C ASP A 315 -22.04 13.59 28.59
N TYR A 316 -21.78 13.46 27.29
CA TYR A 316 -20.81 14.30 26.58
C TYR A 316 -21.48 15.57 26.05
N VAL A 317 -20.93 16.72 26.41
CA VAL A 317 -21.39 18.02 25.92
C VAL A 317 -20.58 18.40 24.69
N PRO A 318 -21.22 18.70 23.54
CA PRO A 318 -20.51 19.15 22.35
C PRO A 318 -19.86 20.51 22.58
N LEU A 319 -18.62 20.66 22.11
CA LEU A 319 -17.79 21.85 22.26
C LEU A 319 -17.56 22.60 20.93
N GLY A 320 -18.26 22.20 19.87
CA GLY A 320 -18.06 22.72 18.52
C GLY A 320 -17.16 21.79 17.68
N GLY A 321 -16.76 22.28 16.52
CA GLY A 321 -15.93 21.53 15.60
C GLY A 321 -14.83 22.39 14.98
N SER A 322 -13.97 21.75 14.20
CA SER A 322 -13.03 22.42 13.31
C SER A 322 -12.92 21.65 12.00
N VAL A 323 -12.60 22.36 10.92
CA VAL A 323 -12.22 21.73 9.65
C VAL A 323 -10.73 21.90 9.51
N GLU A 324 -10.01 20.78 9.45
CA GLU A 324 -8.57 20.77 9.31
C GLU A 324 -8.18 20.20 7.95
N GLU A 325 -7.09 20.74 7.41
CA GLU A 325 -6.50 20.28 6.16
C GLU A 325 -5.01 19.95 6.32
N ARG A 326 -4.58 18.88 5.65
CA ARG A 326 -3.17 18.47 5.56
C ARG A 326 -2.83 18.08 4.14
N ASN A 327 -1.68 18.55 3.67
CA ASN A 327 -1.11 18.05 2.43
C ASN A 327 -0.28 16.81 2.75
N GLU A 328 -0.60 15.72 2.08
CA GLU A 328 0.10 14.46 2.24
C GLU A 328 0.65 13.99 0.90
N SER A 329 1.66 13.14 0.97
CA SER A 329 2.17 12.47 -0.21
C SER A 329 2.44 11.01 0.08
N TYR A 330 2.07 10.15 -0.85
CA TYR A 330 2.34 8.73 -0.76
C TYR A 330 2.83 8.18 -2.10
N GLU A 331 3.61 7.11 -2.03
CA GLU A 331 4.09 6.40 -3.20
C GLU A 331 3.04 5.36 -3.65
N THR A 332 2.83 5.29 -4.96
CA THR A 332 1.95 4.31 -5.59
C THR A 332 2.67 3.66 -6.76
N GLU A 333 2.36 2.39 -7.03
CA GLU A 333 2.83 1.71 -8.24
C GLU A 333 1.67 1.65 -9.24
N VAL A 334 1.94 2.10 -10.47
CA VAL A 334 0.99 2.10 -11.58
C VAL A 334 1.38 0.98 -12.54
N LEU A 335 0.51 -0.01 -12.68
CA LEU A 335 0.66 -1.09 -13.66
C LEU A 335 -0.18 -0.79 -14.89
N ILE A 336 0.43 -0.90 -16.05
CA ILE A 336 -0.25 -0.63 -17.33
C ILE A 336 -0.16 -1.88 -18.19
N HIS A 337 -1.33 -2.40 -18.53
CA HIS A 337 -1.49 -3.63 -19.27
C HIS A 337 -1.79 -3.29 -20.72
N PHE A 338 -0.92 -3.73 -21.64
CA PHE A 338 -1.11 -3.59 -23.07
C PHE A 338 -1.39 -4.95 -23.69
N LYS A 339 -2.64 -5.15 -24.14
CA LYS A 339 -3.02 -6.33 -24.91
C LYS A 339 -2.82 -6.07 -26.41
N GLY A 340 -2.20 -6.99 -27.11
CA GLY A 340 -1.91 -6.85 -28.54
C GLY A 340 -0.91 -7.90 -29.02
N ASP A 341 -0.60 -7.94 -30.31
CA ASP A 341 0.44 -8.85 -30.81
C ASP A 341 1.83 -8.26 -30.53
N TRP A 342 2.60 -8.90 -29.65
CA TRP A 342 3.94 -8.48 -29.23
C TRP A 342 5.06 -9.33 -29.84
N LYS A 343 4.74 -10.14 -30.87
CA LYS A 343 5.73 -10.91 -31.62
C LYS A 343 6.65 -10.01 -32.45
N GLU A 344 6.10 -8.95 -33.01
CA GLU A 344 6.83 -7.90 -33.74
C GLU A 344 6.51 -6.53 -33.14
N LEU A 345 7.55 -5.81 -32.72
CA LEU A 345 7.44 -4.46 -32.12
C LEU A 345 7.00 -3.45 -33.20
N GLY A 346 5.70 -3.16 -33.27
CA GLY A 346 5.16 -2.20 -34.23
C GLY A 346 3.70 -1.80 -34.05
N ASN A 347 3.04 -2.26 -32.98
CA ASN A 347 1.63 -1.95 -32.72
C ASN A 347 1.47 -0.63 -31.94
N ALA A 348 0.36 0.08 -32.20
CA ALA A 348 0.00 1.26 -31.44
C ALA A 348 -0.24 0.89 -29.96
N LEU A 349 0.44 1.59 -29.05
CA LEU A 349 0.37 1.39 -27.61
C LEU A 349 -0.94 1.97 -27.06
N VAL A 350 -2.01 1.16 -27.05
CA VAL A 350 -3.27 1.52 -26.37
C VAL A 350 -3.36 0.71 -25.07
N PRO A 351 -3.43 1.36 -23.90
CA PRO A 351 -3.57 0.64 -22.64
C PRO A 351 -4.93 -0.07 -22.62
N ASN A 352 -4.93 -1.36 -22.29
CA ASN A 352 -6.14 -2.13 -22.05
C ASN A 352 -6.68 -1.86 -20.63
N GLU A 353 -5.78 -1.78 -19.66
CA GLU A 353 -6.11 -1.64 -18.24
C GLU A 353 -4.97 -0.92 -17.52
N ILE A 354 -5.32 -0.11 -16.52
CA ILE A 354 -4.39 0.59 -15.65
C ILE A 354 -4.79 0.25 -14.21
N GLU A 355 -3.89 -0.43 -13.49
CA GLU A 355 -4.05 -0.72 -12.07
C GLU A 355 -3.16 0.24 -11.27
N VAL A 356 -3.65 0.70 -10.13
CA VAL A 356 -2.93 1.60 -9.21
C VAL A 356 -2.94 0.95 -7.85
N GLU A 357 -1.74 0.70 -7.30
CA GLU A 357 -1.52 0.04 -6.02
C GLU A 357 -0.85 0.97 -5.02
N GLY A 358 -1.20 0.79 -3.73
CA GLY A 358 -0.73 1.64 -2.65
C GLY A 358 -1.76 2.69 -2.24
N GLU A 359 -1.76 2.99 -0.95
CA GLU A 359 -2.71 3.87 -0.28
C GLU A 359 -2.03 4.57 0.90
N MET A 360 -2.62 5.66 1.39
CA MET A 360 -2.21 6.27 2.65
C MET A 360 -2.67 5.39 3.82
N ASP A 361 -1.74 5.05 4.72
CA ASP A 361 -2.05 4.23 5.89
C ASP A 361 -2.61 5.11 7.03
N VAL A 362 -1.86 6.14 7.44
CA VAL A 362 -2.20 7.03 8.54
C VAL A 362 -1.93 8.48 8.16
N VAL A 363 -2.87 9.39 8.45
CA VAL A 363 -2.71 10.84 8.29
C VAL A 363 -2.68 11.51 9.67
N LYS A 364 -1.61 12.27 9.94
CA LYS A 364 -1.38 12.89 11.25
C LYS A 364 -1.72 14.38 11.22
N PHE A 365 -2.83 14.75 11.85
CA PHE A 365 -3.27 16.14 11.93
C PHE A 365 -2.54 16.94 13.03
N GLY A 366 -1.90 16.25 13.98
CA GLY A 366 -1.20 16.88 15.10
C GLY A 366 -2.18 17.38 16.16
N ASP A 367 -1.88 18.51 16.78
CA ASP A 367 -2.76 19.10 17.81
C ASP A 367 -3.95 19.82 17.16
N ILE A 368 -5.17 19.46 17.58
CA ILE A 368 -6.43 19.99 17.09
C ILE A 368 -7.29 20.53 18.25
N ALA A 369 -8.07 21.56 17.98
CA ALA A 369 -8.94 22.20 18.96
C ALA A 369 -10.21 22.75 18.28
N PRO A 370 -11.30 22.98 19.03
CA PRO A 370 -12.47 23.65 18.51
C PRO A 370 -12.12 25.04 17.95
N ASP A 371 -12.67 25.38 16.79
CA ASP A 371 -12.54 26.72 16.22
C ASP A 371 -13.82 27.52 16.50
N TYR A 372 -13.69 28.56 17.33
CA TYR A 372 -14.77 29.49 17.69
C TYR A 372 -14.75 30.79 16.87
N SER A 373 -13.90 30.87 15.84
CA SER A 373 -13.77 32.07 15.02
C SER A 373 -15.08 32.43 14.31
N SER A 374 -15.84 31.43 13.84
CA SER A 374 -17.14 31.63 13.17
C SER A 374 -18.25 32.15 14.10
N ASP A 375 -18.31 31.65 15.34
CA ASP A 375 -19.34 32.04 16.31
C ASP A 375 -19.23 33.52 16.71
N ARG A 376 -17.99 34.02 16.72
CA ARG A 376 -17.70 35.44 17.00
C ARG A 376 -18.24 36.36 15.92
N ASP A 377 -18.15 35.94 14.65
CA ASP A 377 -18.60 36.74 13.51
C ASP A 377 -20.14 36.80 13.41
N GLU A 378 -20.84 35.72 13.77
CA GLU A 378 -22.31 35.73 13.85
C GLU A 378 -22.82 36.61 15.00
N GLN A 379 -22.17 36.53 16.17
CA GLN A 379 -22.54 37.34 17.32
C GLN A 379 -22.32 38.84 17.06
N LEU A 380 -21.23 39.22 16.39
CA LEU A 380 -20.96 40.59 15.95
C LEU A 380 -21.99 41.07 14.90
N ARG A 381 -22.44 40.20 14.00
CA ARG A 381 -23.51 40.53 13.04
C ARG A 381 -24.84 40.82 13.74
N TRP A 382 -25.24 39.99 14.70
CA TRP A 382 -26.49 40.19 15.44
C TRP A 382 -26.45 41.46 16.30
N GLU A 383 -25.31 41.75 16.93
CA GLU A 383 -25.11 42.99 17.68
C GLU A 383 -25.24 44.22 16.78
N TRP A 384 -24.63 44.18 15.59
CA TRP A 384 -24.74 45.26 14.60
C TRP A 384 -26.18 45.45 14.10
N GLU A 385 -26.88 44.38 13.73
CA GLU A 385 -28.29 44.45 13.29
C GLU A 385 -29.22 44.99 14.41
N TRP A 386 -28.94 44.62 15.66
CA TRP A 386 -29.69 45.10 16.82
C TRP A 386 -29.45 46.58 17.13
N GLU A 387 -28.22 47.08 16.95
CA GLU A 387 -27.93 48.51 17.06
C GLU A 387 -28.64 49.30 15.97
N GLN A 388 -28.63 48.80 14.73
CA GLN A 388 -29.33 49.45 13.61
C GLN A 388 -30.84 49.54 13.85
N GLU A 389 -31.46 48.48 14.37
CA GLU A 389 -32.90 48.49 14.70
C GLU A 389 -33.22 49.43 15.88
N LYS A 390 -32.34 49.55 16.87
CA LYS A 390 -32.50 50.55 17.95
C LYS A 390 -32.43 51.98 17.42
N GLU A 391 -31.53 52.24 16.47
CA GLU A 391 -31.37 53.57 15.85
C GLU A 391 -32.59 53.91 14.99
N ARG A 392 -33.08 52.96 14.18
CA ARG A 392 -34.34 53.06 13.43
C ARG A 392 -35.53 53.43 14.31
N ARG A 393 -35.68 52.74 15.46
CA ARG A 393 -36.76 53.01 16.43
C ARG A 393 -36.62 54.35 17.15
N ARG A 394 -35.40 54.82 17.38
CA ARG A 394 -35.16 56.17 17.93
C ARG A 394 -35.58 57.24 16.94
N ASP A 395 -35.24 57.10 15.67
CA ASP A 395 -35.60 58.05 14.62
C ASP A 395 -37.12 58.09 14.38
N GLU A 396 -37.78 56.93 14.39
CA GLU A 396 -39.25 56.84 14.32
C GLU A 396 -39.93 57.53 15.52
N ALA A 397 -39.37 57.41 16.74
CA ALA A 397 -39.91 58.06 17.94
C ALA A 397 -39.69 59.58 17.97
N VAL A 398 -38.63 60.09 17.32
CA VAL A 398 -38.37 61.53 17.16
C VAL A 398 -39.26 62.13 16.07
N GLY A 399 -39.57 61.37 15.01
CA GLY A 399 -40.51 61.76 13.96
C GLY A 399 -41.96 61.97 14.44
N PHE A 400 -42.38 61.28 15.51
CA PHE A 400 -43.73 61.41 16.10
C PHE A 400 -43.91 62.63 17.03
N LYS A 401 -42.83 63.37 17.34
CA LYS A 401 -42.85 64.56 18.22
C LYS A 401 -42.73 65.89 17.49
N ARG A 402 -42.86 65.91 16.15
CA ARG A 402 -42.91 67.14 15.34
C ARG A 402 -44.32 67.49 14.90
#